data_AF-A0A5C8T699-F1
#
_entry.id   AF-A0A5C8T699-F1
#
_cell.length_a   1.000
_cell.length_b   1.000
_cell.length_c   1.000
_cell.angle_alpha   90.00
_cell.angle_beta   90.00
_cell.angle_gamma   90.00
#
_symmetry.space_group_name_H-M   'P 1'
#
loop_
_entity.id
_entity.type
_entity.pdbx_description
1 polymer ?
#
loop_
_entity_poly.entity_id
_entity_poly.type
_entity_poly.pdbx_seq_one_letter_code
_entity_poly.pdbx_strand_id
1 'polypeptide(L)' 'MSDIEPDELFRARLLRVVAELDRPMTLVAVGLQLDRIGRRYDRFRTGVPLEGLERAGLSGQS' A
#
# COMPACT_ATOMS: atom_id res chain seq x y z
N MET A 1 -7.10 -11.98 15.20
CA MET A 1 -6.39 -11.39 14.06
C MET A 1 -7.43 -10.58 13.30
N SER A 2 -7.21 -9.28 13.08
CA SER A 2 -8.09 -8.51 12.20
C SER A 2 -7.96 -9.03 10.78
N ASP A 3 -9.07 -9.20 10.09
CA ASP A 3 -9.05 -9.59 8.68
C ASP A 3 -8.21 -8.58 7.87
N ILE A 4 -7.39 -9.10 6.95
CA ILE A 4 -6.58 -8.28 6.06
C ILE A 4 -7.52 -7.37 5.26
N GLU A 5 -7.18 -6.08 5.17
CA GLU A 5 -7.97 -5.11 4.40
C GLU A 5 -8.22 -5.62 2.97
N PRO A 6 -9.47 -5.74 2.51
CA PRO A 6 -9.77 -6.13 1.14
C PRO A 6 -9.26 -5.14 0.10
N ASP A 7 -8.97 -5.63 -1.11
CA ASP A 7 -8.48 -4.81 -2.23
C ASP A 7 -9.38 -3.62 -2.53
N GLU A 8 -10.70 -3.81 -2.44
CA GLU A 8 -11.68 -2.76 -2.73
C GLU A 8 -11.55 -1.57 -1.78
N LEU A 9 -11.43 -1.84 -0.47
CA LEU A 9 -11.28 -0.80 0.55
C LEU A 9 -9.92 -0.10 0.41
N PHE A 10 -8.86 -0.87 0.23
CA PHE A 10 -7.53 -0.31 0.08
C PHE A 10 -7.41 0.53 -1.20
N ARG A 11 -7.96 0.06 -2.33
CA ARG A 11 -8.02 0.80 -3.59
C ARG A 11 -8.80 2.10 -3.46
N ALA A 12 -9.97 2.08 -2.81
CA ALA A 12 -10.78 3.27 -2.61
C ALA A 12 -10.03 4.35 -1.83
N ARG A 13 -9.23 3.97 -0.83
CA ARG A 13 -8.34 4.88 -0.11
C ARG A 13 -7.21 5.40 -1.00
N LEU A 14 -6.60 4.52 -1.78
CA LEU A 14 -5.48 4.86 -2.66
C LEU A 14 -5.88 5.87 -3.75
N LEU A 15 -7.06 5.69 -4.34
CA LEU A 15 -7.59 6.59 -5.38
C LEU A 15 -7.79 8.05 -4.92
N ARG A 16 -7.77 8.31 -3.60
CA ARG A 16 -7.84 9.67 -3.03
C ARG A 16 -6.49 10.39 -3.05
N VAL A 17 -5.38 9.66 -3.21
CA VAL A 17 -4.02 10.19 -3.04
C VAL A 17 -3.11 9.98 -4.26
N VAL A 18 -3.41 8.99 -5.11
CA VAL A 18 -2.59 8.75 -6.30
C VAL A 18 -2.69 9.89 -7.31
N ALA A 19 -1.58 10.17 -7.98
CA ALA A 19 -1.55 11.08 -9.12
C ALA A 19 -2.47 10.58 -10.24
N GLU A 20 -3.00 11.49 -11.06
CA GLU A 20 -3.92 11.13 -12.14
C GLU A 20 -3.33 10.11 -13.12
N LEU A 21 -2.02 10.20 -13.38
CA LEU A 21 -1.27 9.25 -14.23
C LEU A 21 -1.33 7.80 -13.70
N ASP A 22 -1.36 7.62 -12.39
CA ASP A 22 -1.38 6.31 -11.74
C ASP A 22 -2.80 5.78 -11.48
N ARG A 23 -3.85 6.61 -11.66
CA ARG A 23 -5.25 6.19 -11.44
C ARG A 23 -5.66 4.99 -12.30
N PRO A 24 -5.37 4.92 -13.61
CA PRO A 24 -5.78 3.78 -14.44
C PRO A 24 -5.19 2.46 -13.95
N MET A 25 -3.91 2.47 -13.58
CA MET A 25 -3.23 1.29 -13.04
C MET A 25 -3.78 0.90 -11.66
N THR A 26 -4.10 1.89 -10.83
CA THR A 26 -4.67 1.67 -9.48
C THR A 26 -6.05 1.02 -9.54
N LEU A 27 -6.87 1.38 -10.54
CA LEU A 27 -8.22 0.83 -10.72
C LEU A 27 -8.22 -0.69 -10.98
N VAL A 28 -7.22 -1.18 -11.71
CA VAL A 28 -7.14 -2.59 -12.13
C VAL A 28 -6.22 -3.44 -11.26
N ALA A 29 -5.36 -2.82 -10.45
CA ALA A 29 -4.41 -3.54 -9.61
C ALA A 29 -5.12 -4.31 -8.48
N VAL A 30 -4.57 -5.49 -8.16
CA VAL A 30 -5.05 -6.39 -7.11
C VAL A 30 -3.87 -6.93 -6.28
N GLY A 31 -4.15 -7.37 -5.06
CA GLY A 31 -3.19 -7.99 -4.14
C GLY A 31 -1.86 -7.23 -4.05
N LEU A 32 -0.76 -7.94 -4.31
CA LEU A 32 0.61 -7.40 -4.22
C LEU A 32 0.88 -6.24 -5.19
N GLN A 33 0.25 -6.22 -6.37
CA GLN A 33 0.41 -5.10 -7.30
C GLN A 33 -0.19 -3.83 -6.71
N LEU A 34 -1.37 -3.94 -6.10
CA LEU A 34 -2.01 -2.82 -5.41
C LEU A 34 -1.16 -2.35 -4.22
N ASP A 35 -0.55 -3.28 -3.47
CA ASP A 35 0.35 -2.97 -2.36
C ASP A 35 1.61 -2.23 -2.81
N ARG A 36 2.20 -2.62 -3.94
CA ARG A 36 3.36 -1.93 -4.52
C ARG A 36 3.01 -0.50 -4.92
N ILE A 37 1.84 -0.28 -5.51
CA ILE A 37 1.36 1.08 -5.80
C ILE A 37 1.22 1.83 -4.48
N GLY A 38 0.57 1.23 -3.48
CA GLY A 38 0.40 1.82 -2.16
C GLY A 38 1.71 2.28 -1.52
N ARG A 39 2.74 1.44 -1.56
CA ARG A 39 4.07 1.75 -1.02
C ARG A 39 4.72 2.98 -1.67
N ARG A 40 4.52 3.21 -2.98
CA ARG A 40 5.01 4.43 -3.64
C ARG A 40 4.38 5.72 -3.08
N TYR A 41 3.19 5.60 -2.48
CA TYR A 41 2.42 6.69 -1.88
C TYR A 41 2.39 6.64 -0.35
N ASP A 42 3.27 5.85 0.28
CA ASP A 42 3.31 5.62 1.72
C ASP A 42 1.97 5.16 2.31
N ARG A 43 1.25 4.29 1.57
CA ARG A 43 -0.02 3.69 1.99
C ARG A 43 0.13 2.19 2.10
N PHE A 44 -0.33 1.65 3.23
CA PHE A 44 -0.27 0.23 3.57
C PHE A 44 -1.65 -0.29 3.93
N ARG A 45 -1.83 -1.60 3.74
CA ARG A 45 -3.02 -2.30 4.20
C ARG A 45 -3.06 -2.36 5.71
N THR A 46 -4.27 -2.26 6.25
CA THR A 46 -4.51 -2.59 7.66
C THR A 46 -4.63 -4.10 7.84
N GLY A 47 -4.33 -4.60 9.04
CA GLY A 47 -4.45 -6.02 9.38
C GLY A 47 -3.30 -6.89 8.87
N VAL A 48 -2.32 -6.32 8.15
CA VAL A 48 -1.09 -7.00 7.73
C VAL A 48 0.04 -6.58 8.68
N PRO A 49 0.80 -7.53 9.27
CA PRO A 49 2.05 -7.19 9.95
C PRO A 49 2.94 -6.40 9.00
N LEU A 50 3.62 -5.37 9.50
CA LEU A 50 4.62 -4.60 8.73
C LEU A 50 5.91 -5.40 8.47
N GLU A 51 5.80 -6.72 8.28
CA GLU A 51 6.92 -7.59 7.94
C GLU A 51 7.45 -7.19 6.56
N GLY A 52 8.57 -6.46 6.57
CA GLY A 52 9.23 -5.91 5.39
C GLY A 52 9.59 -4.42 5.48
N LEU A 53 9.12 -3.68 6.49
CA LEU A 53 9.55 -2.29 6.71
C LEU A 53 10.95 -2.21 7.37
N GLU A 54 11.38 -3.24 8.11
CA GLU A 54 12.69 -3.27 8.78
C GLU A 54 13.90 -3.26 7.83
N ARG A 55 13.72 -3.50 6.52
CA ARG A 55 14.83 -3.44 5.55
C ARG A 55 15.01 -2.09 4.85
N ALA A 56 14.10 -1.13 5.03
CA ALA A 56 14.13 0.13 4.29
C ALA A 56 14.32 1.40 5.15
N GLY A 57 14.45 1.29 6.48
CA GLY A 57 14.36 2.47 7.35
C GLY A 57 15.10 2.46 8.69
N LEU A 58 16.10 1.59 8.91
CA LEU A 58 17.01 1.73 10.06
C LEU A 58 18.47 1.87 9.60
N SER A 59 18.69 2.79 8.68
CA SER A 59 19.98 3.49 8.53
C SER A 59 19.84 4.84 9.23
N GLY A 60 19.86 4.82 10.56
CA GLY A 60 19.64 6.02 11.35
C GLY A 60 19.93 5.80 12.84
N GLN A 61 21.21 5.92 13.18
CA GLN A 61 21.76 6.20 14.53
C GLN A 61 21.70 5.03 15.54
N SER A 62 22.84 4.37 15.76
CA SER A 62 23.85 4.72 16.78
C SER A 62 25.11 3.88 16.59
#